data_AF-A0A060X5E3-F1
#
_entry.id   AF-A0A060X5E3-F1
#
_cell.length_a   1.000
_cell.length_b   1.000
_cell.length_c   1.000
_cell.angle_alpha   90.00
_cell.angle_beta   90.00
_cell.angle_gamma   90.00
#
_symmetry.space_group_name_H-M   'P 1'
#
loop_
_entity.id
_entity.type
_entity.pdbx_description
1 polymer ?
#
loop_
_entity_poly.entity_id
_entity_poly.type
_entity_poly.pdbx_seq_one_letter_code
_entity_poly.pdbx_strand_id
1 'polypeptide(L)'
;MLGERIKYKLSAMPHGNDIASLFELDPTTLQKTDSFVPRNSYVRLRHLCTNTWIQSTNVPIDIDEERPIRLMLGTCPTKEDKEAFAIVSVPVMEIRDLDFANDASFMLSTVVDRFNEGFISPNDRR
;
A
#
# COMPACT_ATOMS: atom_id res chain seq x y z
N MET A 1 -13.44 -20.75 -11.95
CA MET A 1 -12.21 -20.92 -11.14
C MET A 1 -11.88 -19.57 -10.48
N LEU A 2 -11.27 -19.55 -9.29
CA LEU A 2 -10.91 -18.27 -8.63
C LEU A 2 -9.87 -17.52 -9.48
N GLY A 3 -10.23 -16.35 -10.02
CA GLY A 3 -9.30 -15.46 -10.73
C GLY A 3 -9.41 -15.41 -12.26
N GLU A 4 -10.34 -16.13 -12.90
CA GLU A 4 -10.50 -16.14 -14.38
C GLU A 4 -10.84 -14.78 -15.01
N ARG A 5 -11.21 -13.77 -14.21
CA ARG A 5 -11.52 -12.41 -14.68
C ARG A 5 -10.39 -11.40 -14.48
N ILE A 6 -9.29 -11.81 -13.84
CA ILE A 6 -8.16 -10.92 -13.57
C ILE A 6 -7.27 -10.87 -14.81
N LYS A 7 -7.17 -9.69 -15.42
CA LYS A 7 -6.34 -9.48 -16.59
C LYS A 7 -4.91 -9.08 -16.22
N TYR A 8 -4.75 -8.27 -15.17
CA TYR A 8 -3.46 -7.83 -14.65
C TYR A 8 -3.42 -7.94 -13.13
N LYS A 9 -2.23 -8.20 -12.58
CA LYS A 9 -1.98 -8.28 -11.14
C LYS A 9 -1.27 -7.02 -10.67
N LEU A 10 -1.57 -6.56 -9.45
CA LEU A 10 -0.83 -5.44 -8.86
C LEU A 10 0.52 -5.91 -8.32
N SER A 11 1.55 -5.09 -8.51
CA SER A 11 2.89 -5.30 -7.97
C SER A 11 3.43 -3.97 -7.47
N ALA A 12 4.23 -4.00 -6.40
CA ALA A 12 4.96 -2.83 -5.95
C ALA A 12 6.07 -2.49 -6.95
N MET A 13 6.18 -1.21 -7.30
CA MET A 13 7.23 -0.70 -8.18
C MET A 13 8.19 0.19 -7.37
N PRO A 14 9.51 0.04 -7.52
CA PRO A 14 10.49 0.81 -6.75
C PRO A 14 10.60 2.27 -7.21
N HIS A 15 10.12 2.61 -8.42
CA HIS A 15 10.15 3.95 -8.98
C HIS A 15 8.74 4.38 -9.41
N GLY A 16 8.24 5.49 -8.86
CA GLY A 16 6.86 5.98 -9.10
C GLY A 16 6.66 6.80 -10.37
N ASN A 17 7.64 6.82 -11.28
CA ASN A 17 7.59 7.62 -12.51
C ASN A 17 7.08 6.82 -13.73
N ASP A 18 6.73 5.55 -13.55
CA ASP A 18 6.22 4.71 -14.63
C ASP A 18 4.74 5.00 -14.89
N ILE A 19 4.31 4.94 -16.15
CA ILE A 19 2.89 5.14 -16.50
C ILE A 19 1.98 4.09 -15.85
N ALA A 20 2.51 2.89 -15.58
CA ALA A 20 1.80 1.80 -14.90
C ALA A 20 1.61 2.03 -13.39
N SER A 21 2.17 3.10 -12.80
CA SER A 21 1.88 3.48 -11.41
C SER A 21 0.74 4.48 -11.27
N LEU A 22 0.07 4.88 -12.37
CA LEU A 22 -0.99 5.89 -12.34
C LEU A 22 -2.39 5.27 -12.23
N PHE A 23 -3.14 5.75 -11.23
CA PHE A 23 -4.54 5.41 -11.00
C PHE A 23 -5.40 6.67 -10.93
N GLU A 24 -6.60 6.58 -11.50
CA GLU A 24 -7.64 7.59 -11.37
C GLU A 24 -8.63 7.17 -10.28
N LEU A 25 -9.07 8.16 -9.49
CA LEU A 25 -10.13 7.99 -8.49
C LEU A 25 -11.50 8.18 -9.15
N ASP A 26 -12.37 7.20 -9.00
CA ASP A 26 -13.78 7.26 -9.39
C ASP A 26 -14.64 7.30 -8.13
N PRO A 27 -15.44 8.35 -7.90
CA PRO A 27 -16.27 8.45 -6.71
C PRO A 27 -17.42 7.43 -6.76
N THR A 28 -17.80 6.90 -5.59
CA THR A 28 -18.98 6.02 -5.48
C THR A 28 -20.30 6.78 -5.33
N THR A 29 -20.23 8.08 -5.03
CA THR A 29 -21.38 8.98 -4.90
C THR A 29 -21.32 10.09 -5.95
N LEU A 30 -22.48 10.68 -6.26
CA LEU A 30 -22.53 11.78 -7.23
C LEU A 30 -21.80 13.00 -6.66
N GLN A 31 -20.70 13.38 -7.30
CA GLN A 31 -19.92 14.57 -6.98
C GLN A 31 -19.85 15.50 -8.20
N LYS A 32 -19.59 16.78 -7.98
CA LYS A 32 -19.27 17.69 -9.09
C LYS A 32 -17.89 17.30 -9.62
N THR A 33 -17.69 17.37 -10.93
CA THR A 33 -16.46 16.92 -11.60
C THR A 33 -15.18 17.58 -11.07
N ASP A 34 -15.28 18.77 -10.48
CA ASP A 34 -14.15 19.54 -9.95
C ASP A 34 -14.19 19.75 -8.42
N SER A 35 -14.99 18.95 -7.70
CA SER A 35 -15.01 19.04 -6.23
C SER A 35 -13.84 18.31 -5.59
N PHE A 36 -13.41 18.79 -4.41
CA PHE A 36 -12.42 18.10 -3.59
C PHE A 36 -12.90 16.69 -3.18
N VAL A 37 -11.97 15.74 -3.16
CA VAL A 37 -12.21 14.38 -2.64
C VAL A 37 -12.26 14.42 -1.11
N PRO A 38 -13.36 14.02 -0.46
CA PRO A 38 -13.45 13.99 1.00
C PRO A 38 -12.51 12.94 1.62
N ARG A 39 -11.96 13.23 2.79
CA ARG A 39 -11.00 12.34 3.50
C ARG A 39 -11.56 11.00 3.96
N ASN A 40 -12.89 10.88 4.11
CA ASN A 40 -13.59 9.66 4.53
C ASN A 40 -14.57 9.27 3.42
N SER A 41 -14.05 8.94 2.24
CA SER A 41 -14.85 8.60 1.06
C SER A 41 -14.53 7.19 0.58
N TYR A 42 -15.50 6.58 -0.10
CA TYR A 42 -15.31 5.33 -0.81
C TYR A 42 -15.11 5.65 -2.29
N VAL A 43 -13.99 5.17 -2.85
CA VAL A 43 -13.61 5.39 -4.24
C VAL A 43 -13.33 4.06 -4.92
N ARG A 44 -13.45 4.05 -6.25
CA ARG A 44 -12.92 2.99 -7.09
C ARG A 44 -11.64 3.47 -7.75
N LEU A 45 -10.79 2.52 -8.11
CA LEU A 45 -9.48 2.80 -8.68
C LEU A 45 -9.43 2.26 -10.11
N ARG A 46 -9.21 3.17 -11.07
CA ARG A 46 -9.04 2.84 -12.48
C ARG A 46 -7.57 2.98 -12.85
N HIS A 47 -6.94 1.89 -13.28
CA HIS A 47 -5.58 1.92 -13.78
C HIS A 47 -5.55 2.56 -15.17
N LEU A 48 -4.83 3.68 -15.32
CA LEU A 48 -4.86 4.49 -16.55
C LEU A 48 -4.20 3.77 -17.73
N CYS A 49 -3.07 3.11 -17.50
CA CYS A 49 -2.29 2.49 -18.58
C CYS A 49 -3.04 1.35 -19.28
N THR A 50 -3.83 0.56 -18.55
CA THR A 50 -4.56 -0.60 -19.12
C THR A 50 -6.07 -0.38 -19.23
N ASN A 51 -6.58 0.76 -18.75
CA ASN A 51 -7.99 1.08 -18.66
C ASN A 51 -8.82 -0.04 -17.99
N THR A 52 -8.36 -0.50 -16.84
CA THR A 52 -9.00 -1.57 -16.04
C THR A 52 -9.26 -1.11 -14.61
N TRP A 53 -10.23 -1.71 -13.95
CA TRP A 53 -10.63 -1.42 -12.57
C TRP A 53 -9.99 -2.39 -11.59
N ILE A 54 -9.55 -1.92 -10.43
CA ILE A 54 -9.06 -2.81 -9.37
C ILE A 54 -10.22 -3.65 -8.83
N GLN A 55 -9.94 -4.93 -8.59
CA GLN A 55 -10.89 -5.90 -8.03
C GLN A 55 -10.20 -6.76 -6.97
N SER A 56 -10.89 -6.96 -5.85
CA SER A 56 -10.50 -7.88 -4.80
C SER A 56 -10.53 -9.34 -5.26
N THR A 57 -9.67 -10.17 -4.67
CA THR A 57 -9.59 -11.59 -5.02
C THR A 57 -9.36 -12.38 -3.75
N ASN A 58 -9.87 -13.61 -3.71
CA ASN A 58 -9.61 -14.56 -2.61
C ASN A 58 -8.44 -15.49 -2.93
N VAL A 59 -7.51 -15.07 -3.78
CA VAL A 59 -6.33 -15.85 -4.14
C VAL A 59 -5.19 -15.47 -3.19
N PRO A 60 -4.78 -16.36 -2.27
CA PRO A 60 -3.64 -16.11 -1.40
C PRO A 60 -2.33 -16.13 -2.18
N ILE A 61 -1.35 -15.35 -1.71
CA ILE A 61 0.03 -15.34 -2.26
C ILE A 61 1.05 -15.99 -1.32
N ASP A 62 0.66 -16.27 -0.09
CA ASP A 62 1.44 -16.89 0.98
C ASP A 62 0.92 -18.30 1.28
N ILE A 63 0.73 -19.11 0.23
CA ILE A 63 0.11 -20.45 0.31
C ILE A 63 0.90 -21.47 1.13
N ASP A 64 2.19 -21.25 1.30
CA ASP A 64 3.08 -22.14 2.05
C ASP A 64 2.97 -21.93 3.57
N GLU A 65 2.30 -20.86 4.01
CA GLU A 65 2.06 -20.57 5.42
C GLU A 65 0.90 -21.41 5.97
N GLU A 66 0.99 -21.83 7.24
CA GLU A 66 -0.08 -22.60 7.92
C GLU A 66 -1.44 -21.89 7.86
N ARG A 67 -1.41 -20.56 7.89
CA ARG A 67 -2.59 -19.70 7.76
C ARG A 67 -2.30 -18.57 6.77
N PRO A 68 -2.61 -18.74 5.48
CA PRO A 68 -2.43 -17.70 4.47
C PRO A 68 -3.33 -16.49 4.77
N ILE A 69 -2.73 -15.30 4.84
CA ILE A 69 -3.44 -14.03 5.14
C ILE A 69 -3.22 -12.96 4.07
N ARG A 70 -2.28 -13.16 3.13
CA ARG A 70 -1.95 -12.19 2.10
C ARG A 70 -2.73 -12.52 0.84
N LEU A 71 -3.64 -11.62 0.46
CA LEU A 71 -4.46 -11.78 -0.73
C LEU A 71 -3.92 -10.98 -1.92
N MET A 72 -4.02 -11.56 -3.11
CA MET A 72 -3.69 -10.90 -4.36
C MET A 72 -4.80 -9.90 -4.74
N LEU A 73 -4.42 -8.72 -5.24
CA LEU A 73 -5.31 -7.82 -5.95
C LEU A 73 -5.07 -7.92 -7.46
N GLY A 74 -6.15 -7.80 -8.22
CA GLY A 74 -6.13 -7.84 -9.67
C GLY A 74 -6.85 -6.66 -10.30
N THR A 75 -6.85 -6.61 -11.62
CA THR A 75 -7.69 -5.70 -12.39
C THR A 75 -8.55 -6.41 -13.42
N CYS A 76 -9.74 -5.86 -13.66
CA CYS A 76 -10.73 -6.36 -14.62
C CYS A 76 -11.17 -5.22 -15.57
N PRO A 77 -11.47 -5.48 -16.85
CA PRO A 77 -12.05 -4.46 -17.74
C PRO A 77 -13.44 -3.98 -17.27
N THR A 78 -14.20 -4.86 -16.62
CA THR A 78 -15.55 -4.55 -16.15
C THR A 78 -15.48 -3.76 -14.85
N LYS A 79 -16.21 -2.64 -14.80
CA LYS A 79 -16.45 -1.88 -13.56
C LYS A 79 -17.45 -2.63 -12.70
N GLU A 80 -17.07 -3.00 -11.49
CA GLU A 80 -17.97 -3.64 -10.52
C GLU A 80 -18.36 -2.65 -9.42
N ASP A 81 -19.66 -2.35 -9.28
CA ASP A 81 -20.11 -1.32 -8.34
C ASP A 81 -19.86 -1.67 -6.86
N LYS A 82 -19.75 -2.96 -6.54
CA LYS A 82 -19.48 -3.46 -5.19
C LYS A 82 -18.02 -3.29 -4.76
N GLU A 83 -17.11 -3.15 -5.72
CA GLU A 83 -15.69 -2.94 -5.47
C GLU A 83 -15.46 -1.46 -5.19
N ALA A 84 -15.14 -1.13 -3.94
CA ALA A 84 -14.79 0.22 -3.51
C ALA A 84 -13.84 0.18 -2.32
N PHE A 85 -12.93 1.14 -2.27
CA PHE A 85 -11.90 1.27 -1.24
C PHE A 85 -12.16 2.52 -0.42
N ALA A 86 -12.06 2.39 0.90
CA ALA A 86 -12.16 3.53 1.79
C ALA A 86 -10.85 4.32 1.80
N ILE A 87 -10.94 5.62 1.55
CA ILE A 87 -9.89 6.56 1.92
C ILE A 87 -10.09 6.86 3.39
N VAL A 88 -9.04 6.63 4.19
CA VAL A 88 -9.03 6.88 5.63
C VAL A 88 -7.83 7.75 5.96
N SER A 89 -8.07 8.92 6.53
CA SER A 89 -6.97 9.78 6.97
C SER A 89 -6.33 9.26 8.24
N VAL A 90 -5.01 9.15 8.23
CA VAL A 90 -4.22 8.80 9.42
C VAL A 90 -3.80 10.08 10.16
N PRO A 91 -3.95 10.16 11.50
CA PRO A 91 -3.46 11.29 12.28
C PRO A 91 -1.94 11.46 12.16
N VAL A 92 -1.48 12.71 12.15
CA VAL A 92 -0.03 13.02 12.02
C VAL A 92 0.79 12.44 13.19
N MET A 93 0.20 12.33 14.38
CA MET A 93 0.88 11.75 15.54
C MET A 93 1.25 10.28 15.32
N GLU A 94 0.37 9.47 14.74
CA GLU A 94 0.65 8.06 14.42
C GLU A 94 1.86 7.92 13.49
N ILE A 95 1.99 8.83 12.51
CA ILE A 95 3.13 8.83 11.59
C ILE A 95 4.43 9.18 12.34
N ARG A 96 4.39 10.21 13.19
CA ARG A 96 5.56 10.63 13.98
C ARG A 96 6.04 9.54 14.93
N ASP A 97 5.10 8.88 15.59
CA ASP A 97 5.42 7.81 16.55
C ASP A 97 6.02 6.60 15.82
N LEU A 98 5.51 6.27 14.63
CA LEU A 98 6.06 5.22 13.78
C LEU A 98 7.46 5.58 13.24
N ASP A 99 7.66 6.79 12.76
CA ASP A 99 8.96 7.28 12.28
C ASP A 99 9.99 7.25 13.42
N PHE A 100 9.62 7.75 14.61
CA PHE A 100 10.48 7.72 15.78
C PHE A 100 10.89 6.28 16.17
N ALA A 101 9.92 5.35 16.18
CA ALA A 101 10.21 3.95 16.50
C ALA A 101 11.18 3.31 15.48
N ASN A 102 10.99 3.59 14.18
CA ASN A 102 11.87 3.09 13.13
C ASN A 102 13.29 3.66 13.23
N ASP A 103 13.42 4.97 13.41
CA ASP A 103 14.72 5.65 13.54
C ASP A 103 15.47 5.17 14.79
N ALA A 104 14.76 5.05 15.91
CA ALA A 104 15.32 4.52 17.15
C ALA A 104 15.78 3.07 16.98
N SER A 105 14.96 2.22 16.33
CA SER A 105 15.30 0.81 16.07
C SER A 105 16.55 0.70 15.19
N PHE A 106 16.63 1.49 14.11
CA PHE A 106 17.78 1.51 13.22
C PHE A 106 19.07 1.96 13.93
N MET A 107 18.99 3.02 14.73
CA MET A 107 20.12 3.50 15.53
C MET A 107 20.58 2.43 16.53
N LEU A 108 19.65 1.81 17.26
CA LEU A 108 19.98 0.75 18.22
C LEU A 108 20.63 -0.46 17.53
N SER A 109 20.17 -0.84 16.34
CA SER A 109 20.83 -1.90 15.54
C SER A 109 22.28 -1.56 15.26
N THR A 110 22.56 -0.31 14.85
CA THR A 110 23.93 0.16 14.58
C THR A 110 24.80 0.11 15.83
N VAL A 111 24.24 0.41 17.01
CA VAL A 111 24.95 0.33 18.29
C VAL A 111 25.27 -1.12 18.65
N VAL A 112 24.32 -2.05 18.45
CA VAL A 112 24.53 -3.49 18.67
C VAL A 112 25.67 -4.02 17.79
N ASP A 113 25.71 -3.62 16.52
CA ASP A 113 26.78 -4.02 15.60
C ASP A 113 28.16 -3.55 16.10
N ARG A 114 28.27 -2.31 16.60
CA ARG A 114 29.51 -1.78 17.18
C ARG A 114 29.93 -2.49 18.47
N PHE A 115 28.97 -2.90 19.29
CA PHE A 115 29.26 -3.75 20.45
C PHE A 115 29.86 -5.09 20.02
N ASN A 116 29.32 -5.72 18.97
CA ASN A 116 29.83 -6.98 18.44
C ASN A 116 31.24 -6.83 17.83
N GLU A 117 31.57 -5.66 17.25
CA GLU A 117 32.92 -5.33 16.76
C GLU A 117 33.92 -5.02 17.89
N GLY A 118 33.46 -4.86 19.13
CA GLY A 118 34.30 -4.68 20.31
C GLY A 118 34.84 -3.26 20.53
N PHE A 119 34.34 -2.26 19.78
CA PHE A 119 34.73 -0.87 19.97
C PHE A 119 33.51 0.07 19.90
N ILE A 120 33.28 0.80 21.00
CA ILE A 120 32.30 1.88 21.08
C ILE A 120 33.01 3.17 21.48
N SER A 121 32.87 4.20 20.64
CA SER A 121 33.43 5.50 20.95
C SER A 121 32.58 6.19 22.04
N PRO A 122 33.17 7.08 22.86
CA PRO A 122 32.39 7.90 23.80
C PRO A 122 31.31 8.75 23.12
N ASN A 123 31.49 9.10 21.84
CA ASN A 123 30.49 9.85 21.07
C ASN A 123 29.27 9.01 20.72
N ASP A 124 29.40 7.68 20.71
CA ASP A 124 28.29 6.76 20.40
C ASP A 124 27.38 6.52 21.62
N ARG A 125 27.76 7.09 22.78
CA ARG A 125 27.00 7.04 24.03
C ARG A 125 26.14 8.29 24.26
N ARG A 126 26.18 9.25 23.32
CA ARG A 126 25.37 10.47 23.30
C ARG A 126 24.23 10.32 22.32
#